data_AF-S0F8Z7-F1
#
_entry.id   AF-S0F8Z7-F1
#
_cell.length_a   1.000
_cell.length_b   1.000
_cell.length_c   1.000
_cell.angle_alpha   90.00
_cell.angle_beta   90.00
_cell.angle_gamma   90.00
#
_symmetry.space_group_name_H-M   'P 1'
#
loop_
_entity.id
_entity.type
_entity.pdbx_description
1 polymer ?
#
loop_
_entity_poly.entity_id
_entity_poly.type
_entity_poly.pdbx_seq_one_letter_code
_entity_poly.pdbx_strand_id
1 'polypeptide(L)'
;MVLIFNGAQVLVAVTRSLHSAAELTKGNLQAISFCCTGKYVCSGGLYFRHLHPDVEIELADLGTLMLKDYDALCGEKRTYYPVRKMAHKRALLENKRKSDNQKKGGNTYEGK
;
A
#
# COMPACT_ATOMS: atom_id res chain seq x y z
N MET A 1 -1.81 8.86 11.57
CA MET A 1 -2.02 8.84 10.11
C MET A 1 -1.22 7.72 9.46
N VAL A 2 -1.51 7.38 8.21
CA VAL A 2 -0.78 6.39 7.41
C VAL A 2 -0.33 7.05 6.11
N LEU A 3 0.96 6.96 5.82
CA LEU A 3 1.57 7.38 4.57
C LEU A 3 1.61 6.17 3.62
N ILE A 4 1.21 6.38 2.37
CA ILE A 4 1.13 5.34 1.34
C ILE A 4 2.08 5.71 0.22
N PHE A 5 3.06 4.86 -0.03
CA PHE A 5 4.02 5.03 -1.11
C PHE A 5 3.78 3.99 -2.20
N ASN A 6 3.98 4.38 -3.45
CA ASN A 6 3.79 3.48 -4.60
C ASN A 6 4.99 2.54 -4.79
N GLY A 7 4.93 1.68 -5.81
CA GLY A 7 6.03 0.76 -6.15
C GLY A 7 7.33 1.44 -6.60
N ALA A 8 7.28 2.72 -6.97
CA ALA A 8 8.45 3.56 -7.25
C ALA A 8 8.98 4.26 -5.99
N GLN A 9 8.42 3.94 -4.81
CA GLN A 9 8.84 4.45 -3.51
C GLN A 9 8.55 5.95 -3.31
N VAL A 10 7.55 6.49 -4.01
CA VAL A 10 7.12 7.90 -3.90
C VAL A 10 5.81 7.98 -3.11
N LEU A 11 5.67 8.98 -2.24
CA LEU A 11 4.44 9.23 -1.49
C LEU A 11 3.30 9.58 -2.47
N VAL A 12 2.17 8.87 -2.38
CA VAL A 12 1.03 9.08 -3.28
C VAL A 12 -0.28 9.35 -2.54
N ALA A 13 -0.35 9.04 -1.24
CA ALA A 13 -1.53 9.33 -0.44
C ALA A 13 -1.18 9.37 1.05
N VAL A 14 -1.99 10.13 1.79
CA VAL A 14 -2.01 10.17 3.24
C VAL A 14 -3.42 9.89 3.72
N THR A 15 -3.56 9.01 4.70
CA THR A 15 -4.88 8.70 5.30
C THR A 15 -4.87 8.91 6.81
N ARG A 16 -6.05 9.16 7.36
CA ARG A 16 -6.22 9.39 8.81
C ARG A 16 -5.96 8.14 9.65
N SER A 17 -6.16 6.93 9.09
CA SER A 17 -6.07 5.68 9.84
C SER A 17 -5.71 4.47 8.96
N LEU A 18 -5.33 3.36 9.60
CA LEU A 18 -5.13 2.05 8.94
C LEU A 18 -6.40 1.57 8.23
N HIS A 19 -7.58 1.82 8.81
CA HIS A 19 -8.87 1.44 8.22
C HIS A 19 -9.11 2.21 6.92
N SER A 20 -8.93 3.53 6.93
CA SER A 20 -9.05 4.35 5.71
C SER A 20 -8.02 3.97 4.65
N ALA A 21 -6.79 3.57 5.05
CA ALA A 21 -5.80 3.03 4.12
C ALA A 21 -6.26 1.69 3.51
N ALA A 22 -6.83 0.80 4.32
CA ALA A 22 -7.35 -0.49 3.86
C ALA A 22 -8.53 -0.32 2.88
N GLU A 23 -9.45 0.59 3.17
CA GLU A 23 -10.57 0.93 2.27
C GLU A 23 -10.07 1.53 0.96
N LEU A 24 -9.22 2.56 1.02
CA LEU A 24 -8.68 3.25 -0.14
C LEU A 24 -7.92 2.30 -1.09
N THR A 25 -7.07 1.44 -0.52
CA THR A 25 -6.24 0.51 -1.30
C THR A 25 -6.94 -0.82 -1.58
N LYS A 26 -8.12 -1.03 -0.99
CA LYS A 26 -8.81 -2.32 -0.92
C LYS A 26 -7.85 -3.42 -0.41
N GLY A 27 -6.98 -3.08 0.54
CA GLY A 27 -5.94 -3.93 1.10
C GLY A 27 -6.38 -4.63 2.37
N ASN A 28 -5.62 -5.64 2.80
CA ASN A 28 -5.86 -6.31 4.09
C ASN A 28 -5.31 -5.44 5.24
N LEU A 29 -6.17 -5.11 6.21
CA LEU A 29 -5.84 -4.24 7.35
C LEU A 29 -4.63 -4.72 8.16
N GLN A 30 -4.58 -6.03 8.46
CA GLN A 30 -3.49 -6.62 9.25
C GLN A 30 -2.17 -6.56 8.48
N ALA A 31 -2.18 -6.87 7.18
CA ALA A 31 -1.00 -6.78 6.34
C ALA A 31 -0.49 -5.33 6.21
N ILE A 32 -1.39 -4.35 6.14
CA ILE A 32 -1.04 -2.92 6.15
C ILE A 32 -0.40 -2.55 7.48
N SER A 33 -1.00 -2.94 8.61
CA SER A 33 -0.44 -2.73 9.95
C SER A 33 0.98 -3.32 10.07
N PHE A 34 1.19 -4.54 9.58
CA PHE A 34 2.51 -5.17 9.54
C PHE A 34 3.51 -4.47 8.59
N CYS A 35 3.05 -3.77 7.56
CA CYS A 35 3.93 -2.92 6.75
C CYS A 35 4.36 -1.67 7.51
N CYS A 36 3.46 -1.06 8.28
CA CYS A 36 3.77 0.14 9.07
C CYS A 36 4.78 -0.15 10.19
N THR A 37 4.71 -1.32 10.82
CA THR A 37 5.74 -1.78 11.79
C THR A 37 6.95 -2.40 11.11
N GLY A 38 6.89 -2.57 9.79
CA GLY A 38 7.84 -3.23 8.89
C GLY A 38 8.20 -4.67 9.21
N LYS A 39 7.30 -5.38 9.87
CA LYS A 39 7.25 -6.86 9.82
C LYS A 39 7.12 -7.33 8.36
N TYR A 40 6.35 -6.60 7.54
CA TYR A 40 6.26 -6.80 6.11
C TYR A 40 6.90 -5.64 5.34
N VAL A 41 7.52 -5.97 4.21
CA VAL A 41 8.13 -4.97 3.31
C VAL A 41 7.06 -4.15 2.59
N CYS A 42 6.02 -4.81 2.06
CA CYS A 42 4.97 -4.17 1.27
C CYS A 42 3.68 -4.99 1.30
N SER A 43 2.55 -4.36 0.99
CA SER A 43 1.26 -5.02 0.78
C SER A 43 0.57 -4.40 -0.43
N GLY A 44 -0.13 -5.19 -1.25
CA GLY A 44 -0.87 -4.59 -2.38
C GLY A 44 -0.02 -4.03 -3.53
N GLY A 45 1.30 -4.20 -3.50
CA GLY A 45 2.21 -3.44 -4.39
C GLY A 45 2.43 -1.99 -3.93
N LEU A 46 2.18 -1.70 -2.65
CA LEU A 46 2.34 -0.41 -1.99
C LEU A 46 3.19 -0.58 -0.71
N TYR A 47 3.83 0.50 -0.29
CA TYR A 47 4.47 0.60 1.02
C TYR A 47 3.60 1.46 1.95
N PHE A 48 3.68 1.17 3.24
CA PHE A 48 2.93 1.87 4.26
C PHE A 48 3.83 2.25 5.43
N ARG A 49 3.66 3.46 5.94
CA ARG A 49 4.32 3.96 7.15
C ARG A 49 3.32 4.66 8.05
N HIS A 50 3.55 4.58 9.35
CA HIS A 50 2.93 5.55 10.25
C HIS A 50 3.66 6.87 10.12
N LEU A 51 2.91 7.97 10.15
CA LEU A 51 3.49 9.30 10.29
C LEU A 51 4.22 9.37 11.64
N HIS A 52 5.50 9.72 11.61
CA HIS A 52 6.32 9.92 12.80
C HIS A 52 5.89 11.21 13.50
N PRO A 53 5.83 11.25 14.86
CA PRO A 53 5.35 12.43 15.59
C PRO A 53 6.15 13.71 15.30
N ASP A 54 7.43 13.57 14.99
CA ASP A 54 8.34 14.70 14.75
C ASP A 54 8.51 15.06 13.26
N VAL A 55 7.71 14.45 12.38
CA VAL A 55 7.75 14.72 10.93
C VAL A 55 6.42 15.36 10.51
N GLU A 56 6.51 16.50 9.83
CA GLU A 56 5.39 17.14 9.18
C GLU A 56 5.36 16.77 7.69
N ILE A 57 4.17 16.62 7.12
CA ILE A 57 3.96 16.30 5.70
C ILE A 57 3.09 17.38 5.10
N GLU A 58 3.58 18.01 4.04
CA GLU A 58 2.87 19.03 3.28
C GLU A 58 2.23 18.44 2.01
N LEU A 59 1.32 19.20 1.39
CA LEU A 59 0.74 18.79 0.11
C LEU A 59 1.78 18.68 -1.02
N ALA A 60 2.84 19.48 -0.96
CA ALA A 60 3.93 19.46 -1.94
C ALA A 60 4.76 18.16 -1.91
N ASP A 61 4.70 17.42 -0.80
CA ASP A 61 5.39 16.13 -0.65
C ASP A 61 4.72 15.00 -1.44
N LEU A 62 3.45 15.17 -1.80
CA LEU A 62 2.73 14.21 -2.63
C LEU A 62 3.35 14.20 -4.03
N GLY A 63 3.89 13.04 -4.41
CA GLY A 63 4.58 12.85 -5.68
C GLY A 63 6.07 13.20 -5.67
N THR A 64 6.62 13.71 -4.56
CA THR A 64 8.02 14.13 -4.46
C THR A 64 8.77 13.45 -3.32
N LEU A 65 8.13 13.23 -2.17
CA LEU A 65 8.78 12.59 -1.02
C LEU A 65 9.05 11.10 -1.30
N MET A 66 10.33 10.73 -1.23
CA MET A 66 10.76 9.35 -1.36
C MET A 66 10.64 8.61 -0.01
N LEU A 67 10.22 7.35 -0.07
CA LEU A 67 10.10 6.45 1.08
C LEU A 67 11.41 6.32 1.85
N LYS A 68 12.53 6.25 1.13
CA LYS A 68 13.85 6.14 1.74
C LYS A 68 14.23 7.39 2.52
N ASP A 69 13.90 8.56 1.99
CA ASP A 69 14.19 9.85 2.63
C ASP A 69 13.31 10.00 3.87
N TYR A 70 12.03 9.63 3.78
CA TYR A 70 11.15 9.55 4.94
C TYR A 70 11.67 8.58 6.02
N ASP A 71 12.04 7.36 5.65
CA ASP A 71 12.58 6.38 6.60
C ASP A 71 13.89 6.91 7.24
N ALA A 72 14.74 7.61 6.47
CA ALA A 72 15.95 8.24 6.98
C ALA A 72 15.67 9.40 7.95
N LEU A 73 14.68 10.25 7.67
CA LEU A 73 14.21 11.30 8.58
C LEU A 73 13.73 10.71 9.92
N CYS A 74 13.12 9.51 9.88
CA CYS A 74 12.68 8.79 11.08
C CYS A 74 13.83 8.01 11.78
N GLY A 75 15.05 8.02 11.23
CA GLY A 75 16.16 7.20 11.73
C GLY A 75 15.98 5.69 11.53
N GLU A 76 15.07 5.27 10.65
CA GLU A 76 14.77 3.86 10.40
C GLU A 76 15.58 3.30 9.21
N LYS A 77 15.99 2.04 9.32
CA LYS A 77 16.54 1.26 8.19
C LYS A 77 15.56 0.15 7.82
N ARG A 78 15.05 0.20 6.59
CA ARG A 78 14.05 -0.75 6.07
C ARG A 78 14.56 -1.43 4.80
N THR A 79 14.02 -2.61 4.51
CA THR A 79 14.26 -3.30 3.24
C THR A 79 13.24 -2.86 2.20
N TYR A 80 13.70 -2.65 0.96
CA TYR A 80 12.85 -2.27 -0.16
C TYR A 80 12.92 -3.30 -1.29
N TYR A 81 11.92 -3.31 -2.16
CA TYR A 81 11.93 -4.13 -3.36
C TYR A 81 12.22 -3.26 -4.59
N PRO A 82 12.91 -3.81 -5.60
CA PRO A 82 13.02 -3.14 -6.89
C PRO A 82 11.65 -2.88 -7.52
N VAL A 83 11.54 -1.80 -8.29
CA VAL A 83 10.29 -1.39 -8.96
C VAL A 83 9.68 -2.53 -9.77
N ARG A 84 10.49 -3.30 -10.49
CA ARG A 84 10.03 -4.47 -11.27
C ARG A 84 9.33 -5.52 -10.41
N LYS A 85 9.84 -5.78 -9.20
CA LYS A 85 9.22 -6.74 -8.26
C LYS A 85 7.91 -6.19 -7.70
N MET A 86 7.82 -4.88 -7.48
CA MET A 86 6.59 -4.21 -7.05
C MET A 86 5.51 -4.24 -8.14
N ALA A 87 5.87 -3.95 -9.39
CA ALA A 87 4.98 -4.03 -10.54
C ALA A 87 4.42 -5.46 -10.72
N HIS A 88 5.29 -6.48 -10.62
CA HIS A 88 4.87 -7.88 -10.68
C HIS A 88 3.88 -8.24 -9.56
N LYS A 89 4.15 -7.83 -8.30
CA LYS A 89 3.23 -8.05 -7.17
C LYS A 89 1.86 -7.40 -7.41
N ARG A 90 1.82 -6.18 -7.96
CA ARG A 90 0.58 -5.48 -8.29
C ARG A 90 -0.22 -6.23 -9.37
N ALA A 91 0.45 -6.67 -10.43
CA ALA A 91 -0.18 -7.42 -11.51
C ALA A 91 -0.80 -8.75 -11.02
N LEU A 92 -0.11 -9.50 -10.16
CA LEU A 92 -0.64 -10.75 -9.59
C LEU A 92 -1.95 -10.52 -8.82
N LEU A 93 -2.03 -9.44 -8.04
CA LEU A 93 -3.23 -9.10 -7.28
C LEU A 93 -4.37 -8.66 -8.18
N GLU A 94 -4.09 -7.89 -9.23
CA GLU A 94 -5.09 -7.49 -10.20
C GLU A 94 -5.66 -8.70 -10.96
N ASN A 95 -4.80 -9.63 -11.37
CA ASN A 95 -5.23 -10.87 -12.04
C ASN A 95 -6.10 -11.73 -11.13
N LYS A 96 -5.72 -11.87 -9.84
CA LYS A 96 -6.54 -12.57 -8.85
C LYS A 96 -7.92 -11.93 -8.67
N ARG A 97 -7.98 -10.59 -8.63
CA ARG A 97 -9.26 -9.86 -8.55
C ARG A 97 -10.14 -10.09 -9.77
N LYS A 98 -9.56 -10.08 -10.97
CA LYS A 98 -10.27 -10.36 -12.22
C LYS A 98 -10.84 -11.78 -12.20
N SER A 99 -10.06 -12.78 -11.78
CA SER A 99 -10.54 -14.16 -11.68
C SER A 99 -11.64 -14.34 -10.63
N ASP A 100 -11.54 -13.68 -9.48
CA ASP A 100 -12.54 -13.78 -8.41
C ASP A 100 -13.88 -13.13 -8.81
N ASN A 101 -13.83 -12.01 -9.55
CA ASN A 101 -15.03 -11.36 -10.07
C ASN A 101 -15.73 -12.19 -11.16
N GLN A 102 -14.97 -12.85 -12.04
CA GLN A 102 -15.55 -13.72 -13.07
C GLN A 102 -16.30 -14.91 -12.45
N LYS A 103 -15.77 -15.51 -11.37
CA LYS A 103 -16.43 -16.59 -10.64
C LYS A 103 -17.74 -16.16 -9.98
N LYS A 104 -17.84 -14.92 -9.49
CA LYS A 104 -19.06 -14.40 -8.85
C LYS A 104 -20.17 -14.03 -9.84
N GLY A 105 -19.82 -13.67 -11.08
CA GLY A 105 -20.80 -13.32 -12.12
C GLY A 105 -21.45 -14.53 -12.82
N GLY A 106 -20.98 -15.76 -12.59
CA GLY A 106 -21.48 -16.97 -13.24
C GLY A 106 -22.59 -17.72 -12.51
N ASN A 107 -23.10 -17.21 -11.39
CA ASN A 107 -24.04 -17.93 -10.50
C ASN A 107 -25.47 -17.33 -10.48
N THR A 108 -25.86 -16.61 -11.52
CA THR A 108 -27.26 -16.21 -11.74
C THR A 108 -27.78 -16.99 -12.94
N TYR A 109 -29.03 -17.45 -12.90
CA TYR A 109 -29.70 -18.37 -13.82
C TYR A 109 -29.48 -19.87 -13.58
N GLU A 110 -29.99 -20.41 -12.47
CA GLU A 110 -30.84 -21.61 -12.52
C GLU A 110 -31.87 -21.56 -11.39
N GLY A 111 -33.14 -21.42 -11.77
CA GLY A 111 -34.29 -21.41 -10.87
C GLY A 111 -35.55 -21.32 -11.71
N LYS A 112 -36.00 -22.48 -12.20
CA LYS A 112 -37.30 -22.69 -12.85
C LYS A 112 -38.44 -22.39 -11.89
#